data_AF-A0A453EDF4-F1
#
_entry.id   AF-A0A453EDF4-F1
#
_cell.length_a   1.000
_cell.length_b   1.000
_cell.length_c   1.000
_cell.angle_alpha   90.00
_cell.angle_beta   90.00
_cell.angle_gamma   90.00
#
_symmetry.space_group_name_H-M   'P 1'
#
loop_
_entity.id
_entity.type
_entity.pdbx_description
1 polymer ?
#
loop_
_entity_poly.entity_id
_entity_poly.type
_entity_poly.pdbx_seq_one_letter_code
_entity_poly.pdbx_strand_id
1 'polypeptide(L)'
;MDWIGHGGSDGLHGYVPSLDYVIEDMEVLLDKIMLENPDVPCFLLGHSTGGAVVLKVWLVELNCFFSSVFRPDLDTDPTPLGL
;
A
#
# COMPACT_ATOMS: atom_id res chain seq x y z
N MET A 1 -1.16 6.53 -8.26
CA MET A 1 0.30 6.58 -8.14
C MET A 1 0.78 5.15 -8.17
N ASP A 2 1.77 4.85 -9.02
CA ASP A 2 2.45 3.55 -8.99
C ASP A 2 3.74 3.71 -8.18
N TRP A 3 4.12 2.71 -7.39
CA TRP A 3 5.38 2.75 -6.64
C TRP A 3 6.58 2.53 -7.54
N ILE A 4 7.76 2.92 -7.06
CA ILE A 4 9.02 2.64 -7.75
C ILE A 4 9.12 1.12 -8.09
N GLY A 5 9.55 0.82 -9.31
CA GLY A 5 9.64 -0.55 -9.80
C GLY A 5 8.28 -1.21 -10.09
N HIS A 6 7.15 -0.51 -10.05
CA HIS A 6 5.83 -1.04 -10.37
C HIS A 6 5.11 -0.16 -11.41
N GLY A 7 4.24 -0.77 -12.20
CA GLY A 7 3.39 -0.05 -13.15
C GLY A 7 4.18 0.81 -14.13
N GLY A 8 3.78 2.08 -14.26
CA GLY A 8 4.43 3.08 -15.11
C GLY A 8 5.51 3.93 -14.41
N SER A 9 5.81 3.66 -13.14
CA SER A 9 6.83 4.41 -12.40
C SER A 9 8.25 3.88 -12.68
N ASP A 10 9.23 4.77 -12.50
CA ASP A 10 10.65 4.46 -12.71
C ASP A 10 11.17 3.37 -11.77
N GLY A 11 12.38 2.86 -12.04
CA GLY A 11 13.07 1.86 -11.22
C GLY A 11 13.14 0.48 -11.84
N LEU A 12 13.81 -0.45 -11.15
CA LEU A 12 13.90 -1.83 -11.59
C LEU A 12 12.55 -2.53 -11.36
N HIS A 13 11.96 -3.08 -12.43
CA HIS A 13 10.63 -3.66 -12.35
C HIS A 13 10.57 -4.83 -11.35
N GLY A 14 9.57 -4.82 -10.48
CA GLY A 14 9.41 -5.76 -9.37
C GLY A 14 10.36 -5.54 -8.19
N TYR A 15 11.13 -4.44 -8.16
CA TYR A 15 12.08 -4.16 -7.09
C TYR A 15 11.84 -2.80 -6.43
N VAL A 16 11.65 -2.86 -5.11
CA VAL A 16 11.57 -1.69 -4.24
C VAL A 16 12.73 -1.78 -3.23
N PRO A 17 13.64 -0.79 -3.17
CA PRO A 17 14.82 -0.85 -2.30
C PRO A 17 14.50 -0.95 -0.79
N SER A 18 13.43 -0.26 -0.35
CA SER A 18 12.89 -0.36 1.00
C SER A 18 11.39 -0.02 0.98
N LEU A 19 10.60 -0.68 1.82
CA LEU A 19 9.21 -0.29 2.04
C LEU A 19 9.09 1.11 2.62
N ASP A 20 10.12 1.65 3.29
CA ASP A 20 10.06 3.00 3.86
C ASP A 20 9.82 4.07 2.80
N TYR A 21 10.44 3.94 1.62
CA TYR A 21 10.16 4.83 0.48
C TYR A 21 8.70 4.82 0.07
N VAL A 22 8.06 3.65 0.13
CA VAL A 22 6.64 3.52 -0.18
C VAL A 22 5.78 4.22 0.88
N ILE A 23 6.20 4.19 2.15
CA ILE A 23 5.49 4.88 3.24
C ILE A 23 5.62 6.39 3.09
N GLU A 24 6.82 6.91 2.86
CA GLU A 24 7.06 8.34 2.63
C GLU A 24 6.21 8.89 1.46
N ASP A 25 6.16 8.13 0.35
CA ASP A 25 5.33 8.47 -0.80
C ASP A 25 3.82 8.50 -0.45
N MET A 26 3.36 7.58 0.39
CA MET A 26 1.97 7.54 0.85
C MET A 26 1.64 8.70 1.80
N GLU A 27 2.56 9.08 2.68
CA GLU A 27 2.39 10.23 3.59
C GLU A 27 2.18 11.52 2.81
N VAL A 28 3.06 11.82 1.84
CA VAL A 28 2.95 13.02 1.00
C VAL A 28 1.63 13.03 0.21
N LEU A 29 1.19 11.87 -0.28
CA LEU A 29 -0.07 11.75 -0.99
C LEU A 29 -1.28 11.97 -0.07
N LEU A 30 -1.26 11.38 1.13
CA LEU A 30 -2.33 11.51 2.12
C LEU A 30 -2.47 12.94 2.61
N ASP A 31 -1.36 13.60 2.96
CA ASP A 31 -1.32 15.00 3.36
C ASP A 31 -1.97 15.89 2.31
N LYS A 32 -1.63 15.66 1.03
CA LYS A 32 -2.22 16.42 -0.07
C LYS A 32 -3.73 16.18 -0.19
N ILE A 33 -4.18 14.93 -0.12
CA ILE A 33 -5.61 14.58 -0.22
C ILE A 33 -6.40 15.20 0.93
N MET A 34 -5.88 15.12 2.16
CA MET A 34 -6.52 15.67 3.35
C MET A 34 -6.55 17.19 3.34
N LEU A 35 -5.49 17.85 2.84
CA LEU A 35 -5.45 19.29 2.69
C LEU A 35 -6.46 19.79 1.64
N GLU A 36 -6.62 19.06 0.54
CA GLU A 36 -7.57 19.38 -0.52
C GLU A 36 -9.03 19.06 -0.11
N ASN A 37 -9.25 18.15 0.84
CA ASN A 37 -10.57 17.65 1.25
C ASN A 37 -10.73 17.51 2.78
N PRO A 38 -10.70 18.61 3.55
CA PRO A 38 -10.60 18.57 5.01
C PRO A 38 -11.80 17.93 5.74
N ASP A 39 -13.00 17.97 5.15
CA ASP A 39 -14.23 17.45 5.77
C ASP A 39 -14.66 16.08 5.23
N VAL A 40 -13.84 15.45 4.39
CA VAL A 40 -14.16 14.17 3.76
C VAL A 40 -13.35 13.05 4.44
N PRO A 41 -14.00 11.99 4.97
CA PRO A 41 -13.27 10.86 5.51
C PRO A 41 -12.46 10.18 4.39
N CYS A 42 -11.16 10.08 4.60
CA CYS A 42 -10.27 9.35 3.70
C CYS A 42 -10.28 7.86 4.07
N PHE A 43 -10.02 6.96 3.12
CA PHE A 43 -9.96 5.52 3.36
C PHE A 43 -8.76 4.94 2.61
N LEU A 44 -8.06 4.00 3.23
CA LEU A 44 -6.94 3.27 2.65
C LEU A 44 -7.35 1.83 2.36
N LEU A 45 -7.13 1.37 1.12
CA LEU A 45 -7.41 0.01 0.69
C LEU A 45 -6.16 -0.60 0.06
N GLY A 46 -5.76 -1.77 0.54
CA GLY A 46 -4.58 -2.47 0.05
C GLY A 46 -4.86 -3.95 -0.20
N HIS A 47 -4.40 -4.47 -1.33
CA HIS A 47 -4.44 -5.90 -1.69
C HIS A 47 -3.04 -6.50 -1.63
N SER A 48 -2.89 -7.75 -1.17
CA SER A 48 -1.60 -8.45 -1.11
C SER A 48 -0.54 -7.61 -0.37
N THR A 49 0.63 -7.36 -0.96
CA THR A 49 1.68 -6.46 -0.42
C THR A 49 1.15 -5.05 -0.12
N GLY A 50 0.20 -4.57 -0.93
CA GLY A 50 -0.52 -3.31 -0.68
C GLY A 50 -1.23 -3.26 0.66
N GLY A 51 -1.75 -4.39 1.12
CA GLY A 51 -2.39 -4.48 2.42
C GLY A 51 -1.42 -4.33 3.59
N ALA A 52 -0.21 -4.89 3.47
CA ALA A 52 0.85 -4.73 4.48
C ALA A 52 1.36 -3.28 4.53
N VAL A 53 1.45 -2.61 3.38
CA VAL A 53 1.80 -1.19 3.30
C VAL A 53 0.75 -0.33 4.01
N VAL A 54 -0.54 -0.54 3.72
CA VAL A 54 -1.63 0.19 4.40
C VAL A 54 -1.55 0.00 5.93
N LEU A 55 -1.30 -1.22 6.39
CA LEU A 55 -1.17 -1.50 7.82
C LEU A 55 0.03 -0.77 8.44
N LYS A 56 1.16 -0.71 7.72
CA LYS A 56 2.35 0.00 8.16
C LYS A 56 2.12 1.51 8.23
N VAL A 57 1.52 2.12 7.20
CA VAL A 57 1.16 3.55 7.21
C VAL A 57 0.26 3.86 8.42
N TRP A 58 -0.74 3.00 8.67
CA TRP A 58 -1.64 3.15 9.82
C TRP A 58 -0.91 3.11 11.17
N LEU A 59 0.01 2.15 11.34
CA LEU A 59 0.79 2.00 12.59
C LEU A 59 1.81 3.11 12.82
N VAL A 60 2.38 3.67 11.75
CA VAL A 60 3.48 4.63 11.82
C VAL A 60 2.97 6.05 12.06
N GLU A 61 1.79 6.45 11.56
CA GLU A 61 1.45 7.89 11.51
C GLU A 61 0.05 8.34 11.99
N LEU A 62 -0.99 7.52 12.18
CA LEU A 62 -2.35 8.11 12.21
C LEU A 62 -3.16 7.89 13.50
N ASN A 63 -3.29 8.95 14.29
CA ASN A 63 -4.31 9.13 15.33
C ASN A 63 -5.69 9.53 14.75
N CYS A 64 -5.93 9.20 13.47
CA CYS A 64 -7.15 9.51 12.72
C CYS A 64 -7.97 8.23 12.50
N PHE A 65 -9.30 8.38 12.50
CA PHE A 65 -10.24 7.26 12.42
C PHE A 65 -10.28 6.69 10.99
N PHE A 66 -9.60 5.56 10.77
CA PHE A 66 -9.51 4.90 9.47
C PHE A 66 -9.91 3.42 9.54
N SER A 67 -10.50 2.90 8.47
CA SER A 67 -10.85 1.48 8.31
C SER A 67 -9.98 0.86 7.21
N SER A 68 -9.30 -0.24 7.54
CA SER A 68 -8.47 -1.01 6.59
C SER A 68 -9.07 -2.39 6.36
N VAL A 69 -9.16 -2.83 5.11
CA VAL A 69 -9.50 -4.22 4.75
C VAL A 69 -8.24 -4.91 4.23
N PHE A 70 -7.67 -5.81 5.04
CA PHE A 70 -6.52 -6.62 4.65
C PHE A 70 -6.99 -7.98 4.12
N ARG A 71 -6.69 -8.27 2.85
CA ARG A 71 -6.78 -9.61 2.26
C ARG A 71 -5.35 -10.07 1.93
N PRO A 72 -4.76 -10.98 2.72
CA PRO A 72 -3.50 -11.58 2.34
C PRO A 72 -3.70 -12.38 1.06
N ASP A 73 -2.79 -12.21 0.11
CA ASP A 73 -2.64 -13.16 -0.98
C ASP A 73 -2.03 -14.41 -0.36
N LEU A 74 -2.81 -15.48 -0.26
CA LEU A 74 -2.25 -16.79 -0.05
C LEU A 74 -1.79 -17.22 -1.43
N ASP A 75 -0.47 -17.29 -1.65
CA ASP A 75 0.10 -18.05 -2.76
C ASP A 75 -0.42 -19.49 -2.61
N THR A 76 -1.55 -19.80 -3.24
CA THR A 76 -1.91 -21.16 -3.54
C THR A 76 -1.01 -21.54 -4.70
N ASP A 77 0.19 -22.01 -4.40
CA ASP A 77 0.95 -22.82 -5.34
C ASP A 77 -0.03 -23.88 -5.87
N PRO A 78 -0.29 -23.95 -7.18
CA PRO A 78 -0.98 -25.11 -7.72
C PRO A 78 0.01 -26.26 -7.55
N THR A 79 -0.11 -27.01 -6.46
CA THR A 79 0.45 -28.37 -6.37
C THR A 79 0.11 -29.05 -7.69
N PRO A 80 1.09 -29.42 -8.52
CA PRO A 80 0.81 -30.25 -9.67
C PRO A 80 0.27 -31.56 -9.09
N LEU A 81 -0.99 -31.87 -9.37
CA LEU A 81 -1.48 -33.24 -9.20
C LEU A 81 -0.74 -34.09 -10.25
N GLY A 82 0.47 -34.50 -9.88
CA GLY A 82 1.28 -35.48 -10.60
C GLY A 82 1.16 -36.83 -9.91
N LEU A 83 0.47 -37.74 -10.62
CA LEU A 83 0.22 -39.18 -10.37
C LEU A 83 -0.79 -39.54 -9.27
#